data_AF-A0A7L9BPT1-F1
#
_entry.id   AF-A0A7L9BPT1-F1
#
_cell.length_a   1.000
_cell.length_b   1.000
_cell.length_c   1.000
_cell.angle_alpha   90.00
_cell.angle_beta   90.00
_cell.angle_gamma   90.00
#
_symmetry.space_group_name_H-M   'P 1'
#
loop_
_entity.id
_entity.type
_entity.pdbx_description
1 polymer ?
#
loop_
_entity_poly.entity_id
_entity_poly.type
_entity_poly.pdbx_seq_one_letter_code
_entity_poly.pdbx_strand_id
1 'polypeptide(L)'
;MTRAGLIVVSAGCLVALGACAQRRIEITSQPPGATVWVNDLEVGRTPVTATFVHYGTYDVRLAREGCEPLSTSARAAAPWYEYVGPDLVAEAWPGGVTTTVRWHFTLEPAREVSQDRGAFEAGLIERAGALRSRLAVPHAGGE
;
A
#
# COMPACT_ATOMS: atom_id res chain seq x y z
N MET A 1 -67.89 -22.01 -16.15
CA MET A 1 -67.02 -20.84 -16.45
C MET A 1 -65.97 -20.78 -15.34
N THR A 2 -64.98 -21.67 -15.39
CA THR A 2 -63.60 -21.45 -15.91
C THR A 2 -62.73 -20.54 -15.03
N ARG A 3 -61.89 -21.25 -14.25
CA ARG A 3 -60.47 -20.98 -13.95
C ARG A 3 -60.16 -19.94 -12.85
N ALA A 4 -60.05 -20.48 -11.64
CA ALA A 4 -59.13 -19.98 -10.62
C ALA A 4 -57.71 -19.97 -11.21
N GLY A 5 -57.22 -18.76 -11.53
CA GLY A 5 -55.85 -18.53 -11.97
C GLY A 5 -54.92 -18.74 -10.80
N LEU A 6 -54.24 -19.88 -10.81
CA LEU A 6 -53.12 -20.21 -9.95
C LEU A 6 -52.07 -19.09 -10.09
N ILE A 7 -51.96 -18.22 -9.09
CA ILE A 7 -50.79 -17.34 -8.95
C ILE A 7 -49.64 -18.28 -8.59
N VAL A 8 -48.94 -18.78 -9.61
CA VAL A 8 -47.61 -19.35 -9.44
C VAL A 8 -46.71 -18.17 -9.13
N VAL A 9 -46.57 -17.87 -7.84
CA VAL A 9 -45.45 -17.09 -7.33
C VAL A 9 -44.21 -17.89 -7.71
N SER A 10 -43.59 -17.50 -8.82
CA SER A 10 -42.31 -18.03 -9.25
C SER A 10 -41.27 -17.67 -8.19
N ALA A 11 -41.12 -18.55 -7.21
CA ALA A 11 -40.10 -18.56 -6.17
C ALA A 11 -38.68 -18.80 -6.74
N GLY A 12 -38.37 -18.22 -7.89
CA GLY A 12 -37.13 -18.40 -8.64
C GLY A 12 -36.45 -17.10 -9.04
N CYS A 13 -36.98 -15.92 -8.66
CA CYS A 13 -36.43 -14.63 -9.09
C CYS A 13 -36.32 -13.63 -7.92
N LEU A 14 -35.66 -14.02 -6.82
CA LEU A 14 -35.37 -13.08 -5.72
C LEU A 14 -33.97 -13.25 -5.09
N VAL A 15 -33.01 -13.83 -5.82
CA VAL A 15 -31.60 -13.89 -5.38
C VAL A 15 -30.69 -13.42 -6.53
N ALA A 16 -30.86 -12.16 -6.91
CA ALA A 16 -29.89 -11.44 -7.74
C ALA A 16 -29.36 -10.22 -6.96
N LEU A 17 -29.26 -10.34 -5.63
CA LEU A 17 -28.46 -9.41 -4.85
C LEU A 17 -27.01 -9.85 -5.04
N GLY A 18 -26.35 -9.24 -6.02
CA GLY A 18 -24.99 -9.56 -6.42
C GLY A 18 -24.06 -9.67 -5.22
N ALA A 19 -23.50 -10.85 -5.03
CA ALA A 19 -22.43 -11.08 -4.09
C ALA A 19 -21.17 -10.38 -4.63
N CYS A 20 -20.99 -9.12 -4.24
CA CYS A 20 -19.84 -8.34 -4.65
C CYS A 20 -18.67 -8.69 -3.72
N ALA A 21 -17.66 -9.40 -4.22
CA ALA A 21 -16.42 -9.59 -3.48
C ALA A 21 -15.70 -8.23 -3.37
N GLN A 22 -15.40 -7.79 -2.14
CA GLN A 22 -14.71 -6.53 -1.90
C GLN A 22 -13.32 -6.78 -1.33
N ARG A 23 -12.33 -6.13 -1.94
CA ARG A 23 -10.92 -6.24 -1.53
C ARG A 23 -10.44 -4.90 -1.00
N ARG A 24 -9.82 -4.91 0.18
CA ARG A 24 -9.30 -3.71 0.87
C ARG A 24 -7.87 -3.93 1.33
N ILE A 25 -7.05 -2.90 1.25
CA ILE A 25 -5.75 -2.82 1.89
C ILE A 25 -5.83 -1.76 2.98
N GLU A 26 -5.49 -2.14 4.21
CA GLU A 26 -5.32 -1.26 5.35
C GLU A 26 -3.83 -0.94 5.50
N ILE A 27 -3.48 0.35 5.38
CA ILE A 27 -2.10 0.83 5.46
C ILE A 27 -1.93 1.67 6.71
N THR A 28 -1.01 1.25 7.56
CA THR A 28 -0.68 1.92 8.82
C THR A 28 0.80 2.26 8.87
N SER A 29 1.15 3.34 9.57
CA SER A 29 2.55 3.67 9.81
C SER A 29 2.80 4.09 11.26
N GLN A 30 4.04 3.90 11.70
CA GLN A 30 4.55 4.45 12.94
C GLN A 30 5.76 5.35 12.65
N PRO A 31 5.70 6.65 12.95
CA PRO A 31 4.54 7.42 13.46
C PRO A 31 3.39 7.57 12.43
N PRO A 32 2.14 7.85 12.90
CA PRO A 32 0.99 8.06 12.03
C PRO A 32 1.04 9.41 11.29
N GLY A 33 0.16 9.59 10.30
CA GLY A 33 0.04 10.81 9.52
C GLY A 33 0.99 10.91 8.33
N ALA A 34 1.59 9.79 7.90
CA ALA A 34 2.42 9.74 6.70
C ALA A 34 1.54 9.74 5.45
N THR A 35 1.88 10.54 4.44
CA THR A 35 1.27 10.47 3.11
C THR A 35 1.72 9.19 2.42
N VAL A 36 0.78 8.48 1.81
CA VAL A 36 0.98 7.17 1.19
C VAL A 36 0.70 7.24 -0.30
N TRP A 37 1.62 6.71 -1.09
CA TRP A 37 1.44 6.43 -2.51
C TRP A 37 1.53 4.93 -2.75
N VAL A 38 0.65 4.41 -3.60
CA VAL A 38 0.64 3.01 -4.05
C VAL A 38 0.67 3.02 -5.56
N ASN A 39 1.71 2.45 -6.16
CA ASN A 39 1.99 2.52 -7.61
C ASN A 39 1.89 3.96 -8.15
N ASP A 40 2.59 4.88 -7.49
CA ASP A 40 2.62 6.32 -7.81
C ASP A 40 1.28 7.07 -7.66
N LEU A 41 0.19 6.41 -7.27
CA LEU A 41 -1.09 7.03 -6.96
C LEU A 41 -1.18 7.39 -5.48
N GLU A 42 -1.46 8.66 -5.16
CA GLU A 42 -1.69 9.08 -3.78
C GLU A 42 -3.00 8.50 -3.25
N VAL A 43 -2.90 7.77 -2.14
CA VAL A 43 -4.04 7.08 -1.51
C VAL A 43 -4.58 7.86 -0.31
N GLY A 44 -3.73 8.64 0.35
CA GLY A 44 -4.09 9.47 1.51
C GLY A 44 -3.03 9.42 2.61
N ARG A 45 -3.45 9.66 3.85
CA ARG A 45 -2.54 9.67 5.02
C ARG A 45 -2.82 8.52 5.98
N THR A 46 -1.77 7.93 6.55
CA THR A 46 -1.90 6.82 7.51
C THR A 46 -2.59 7.26 8.81
N PRO A 47 -3.46 6.42 9.40
CA PRO A 47 -3.99 5.17 8.86
C PRO A 47 -4.99 5.40 7.71
N VAL A 48 -4.84 4.67 6.60
CA VAL A 48 -5.72 4.75 5.43
C VAL A 48 -6.15 3.35 4.96
N THR A 49 -7.38 3.23 4.50
CA THR A 49 -7.89 2.01 3.86
C THR A 49 -8.26 2.31 2.42
N ALA A 50 -7.77 1.49 1.49
CA ALA A 50 -8.02 1.64 0.05
C ALA A 50 -8.52 0.34 -0.56
N THR A 51 -9.36 0.43 -1.59
CA THR A 51 -9.79 -0.74 -2.35
C THR A 51 -8.78 -1.06 -3.45
N PHE A 52 -8.61 -2.35 -3.75
CA PHE A 52 -7.74 -2.82 -4.83
C PHE A 52 -8.43 -3.92 -5.63
N VAL A 53 -7.95 -4.17 -6.85
CA VAL A 53 -8.59 -5.14 -7.76
C VAL A 53 -7.78 -6.43 -7.87
N HIS A 54 -6.46 -6.35 -7.96
CA HIS A 54 -5.59 -7.48 -8.30
C HIS A 54 -4.65 -7.84 -7.15
N TYR A 55 -4.45 -9.14 -6.89
CA TYR A 55 -3.37 -9.57 -6.02
C TYR A 55 -2.02 -9.44 -6.73
N GLY A 56 -0.97 -9.14 -5.96
CA GLY A 56 0.34 -8.90 -6.52
C GLY A 56 1.26 -8.10 -5.60
N THR A 57 2.38 -7.67 -6.17
CA THR A 57 3.34 -6.79 -5.51
C THR A 57 3.08 -5.35 -5.94
N TYR A 58 3.03 -4.45 -4.98
CA TYR A 58 2.79 -3.02 -5.17
C TYR A 58 4.02 -2.23 -4.74
N ASP A 59 4.34 -1.16 -5.49
CA ASP A 59 5.29 -0.14 -5.02
C ASP A 59 4.57 0.75 -4.02
N VAL A 60 5.12 0.88 -2.83
CA VAL A 60 4.55 1.68 -1.75
C VAL A 60 5.56 2.71 -1.30
N ARG A 61 5.16 3.97 -1.35
CA ARG A 61 5.96 5.09 -0.85
C ARG A 61 5.24 5.75 0.31
N LEU A 62 5.98 6.05 1.37
CA LEU A 62 5.49 6.79 2.52
C LEU A 62 6.40 7.97 2.78
N ALA A 63 5.81 9.14 2.98
CA ALA A 63 6.54 10.34 3.39
C ALA A 63 5.84 11.02 4.55
N ARG A 64 6.61 11.49 5.52
CA ARG A 64 6.14 12.25 6.66
C ARG A 64 7.19 13.29 7.01
N GLU A 65 6.74 14.48 7.39
CA GLU A 65 7.64 15.54 7.84
C GLU A 65 8.45 15.08 9.07
N GLY A 66 9.76 15.33 9.03
CA GLY A 66 10.70 14.90 10.08
C GLY A 66 11.04 13.40 10.08
N CYS A 67 10.58 12.63 9.09
CA CYS A 67 10.96 11.24 8.87
C CYS A 67 11.68 11.08 7.53
N GLU A 68 12.52 10.05 7.43
CA GLU A 68 13.10 9.63 6.17
C GLU A 68 11.99 9.05 5.26
N PRO A 69 11.91 9.43 3.98
CA PRO A 69 10.95 8.84 3.06
C PRO A 69 11.24 7.35 2.86
N LEU A 70 10.21 6.52 2.94
CA LEU A 70 10.32 5.08 2.77
C LEU A 70 9.76 4.70 1.40
N SER A 71 10.57 4.03 0.58
CA SER A 71 10.14 3.41 -0.69
C SER A 71 10.37 1.90 -0.58
N THR A 72 9.29 1.12 -0.60
CA THR A 72 9.35 -0.34 -0.45
C THR A 72 8.30 -1.02 -1.31
N SER A 73 8.49 -2.30 -1.59
CA SER A 73 7.44 -3.13 -2.18
C SER A 73 6.64 -3.84 -1.09
N ALA A 74 5.33 -3.97 -1.28
CA ALA A 74 4.45 -4.73 -0.41
C ALA A 74 3.59 -5.70 -1.23
N ARG A 75 3.41 -6.92 -0.71
CA ARG A 75 2.66 -7.97 -1.41
C ARG A 75 1.24 -8.08 -0.85
N ALA A 76 0.24 -7.96 -1.72
CA ALA A 76 -1.12 -8.40 -1.47
C ALA A 76 -1.24 -9.85 -1.93
N ALA A 77 -1.20 -10.79 -0.98
CA ALA A 77 -1.35 -12.21 -1.28
C ALA A 77 -2.83 -12.60 -1.32
N ALA A 78 -3.20 -13.37 -2.34
CA ALA A 78 -4.53 -13.94 -2.44
C ALA A 78 -4.74 -14.98 -1.33
N PRO A 79 -5.86 -14.93 -0.60
CA PRO A 79 -6.25 -16.03 0.27
C PRO A 79 -6.62 -17.26 -0.56
N TRP A 80 -6.58 -18.44 0.06
CA TRP A 80 -6.73 -19.71 -0.64
C TRP A 80 -8.08 -19.87 -1.37
N TYR A 81 -9.12 -19.18 -0.90
CA TYR A 81 -10.46 -19.22 -1.46
C TYR A 81 -10.64 -18.35 -2.70
N GLU A 82 -9.66 -17.52 -3.08
CA GLU A 82 -9.67 -16.72 -4.32
C GLU A 82 -8.79 -17.33 -5.44
N TYR A 83 -8.32 -18.57 -5.25
CA TYR A 83 -7.73 -19.33 -6.35
C TYR A 83 -8.81 -19.93 -7.24
N VAL A 84 -8.45 -20.17 -8.51
CA VAL A 84 -9.33 -20.79 -9.52
C VAL A 84 -9.95 -22.08 -8.97
N GLY A 85 -11.29 -22.17 -9.01
CA GLY A 85 -12.07 -23.27 -8.47
C GLY A 85 -12.87 -22.85 -7.24
N PRO A 86 -12.25 -22.74 -6.04
CA PRO A 86 -12.92 -22.24 -4.83
C PRO A 86 -13.52 -20.83 -4.97
N ASP A 87 -12.92 -19.98 -5.81
CA ASP A 87 -13.36 -18.59 -6.03
C ASP A 87 -14.83 -18.49 -6.43
N LEU A 88 -15.34 -19.45 -7.22
CA LEU A 88 -16.75 -19.50 -7.61
C LEU A 88 -17.70 -19.71 -6.41
N VAL A 89 -17.25 -20.43 -5.38
CA VAL A 89 -18.02 -20.66 -4.14
C VAL A 89 -17.97 -19.43 -3.25
N ALA A 90 -16.81 -18.76 -3.17
CA ALA A 90 -16.65 -17.51 -2.44
C ALA A 90 -17.51 -16.40 -3.06
N GLU A 91 -17.54 -16.30 -4.39
CA GLU A 91 -18.38 -15.34 -5.12
C GLU A 91 -19.86 -15.70 -5.06
N ALA A 92 -20.24 -16.98 -5.08
CA ALA A 92 -21.65 -17.38 -4.94
C ALA A 92 -22.19 -17.23 -3.50
N TRP A 93 -21.38 -16.82 -2.54
CA TRP A 93 -21.79 -16.69 -1.15
C TRP A 93 -22.80 -15.55 -0.95
N PRO A 94 -24.02 -15.81 -0.44
CA PRO A 94 -25.09 -14.80 -0.34
C PRO A 94 -24.75 -13.57 0.51
N GLY A 95 -23.74 -13.67 1.39
CA GLY A 95 -23.27 -12.57 2.23
C GLY A 95 -22.14 -11.74 1.63
N GLY A 96 -21.61 -12.09 0.45
CA GLY A 96 -20.38 -11.53 -0.11
C GLY A 96 -19.13 -11.87 0.71
N VAL A 97 -17.96 -11.72 0.10
CA VAL A 97 -16.66 -11.94 0.77
C VAL A 97 -15.89 -10.63 0.79
N THR A 98 -15.46 -10.21 1.97
CA THR A 98 -14.58 -9.04 2.12
C THR A 98 -13.19 -9.50 2.54
N THR A 99 -12.21 -9.35 1.66
CA THR A 99 -10.81 -9.64 1.97
C THR A 99 -10.09 -8.35 2.35
N THR A 100 -9.48 -8.32 3.54
CA THR A 100 -8.66 -7.18 4.01
C THR A 100 -7.21 -7.62 4.18
N VAL A 101 -6.31 -7.00 3.41
CA VAL A 101 -4.86 -7.14 3.54
C VAL A 101 -4.35 -6.02 4.44
N ARG A 102 -3.44 -6.32 5.37
CA ARG A 102 -2.87 -5.32 6.28
C ARG A 102 -1.39 -5.12 6.01
N TRP A 103 -1.00 -3.86 5.81
CA TRP A 103 0.39 -3.45 5.71
C TRP A 103 0.72 -2.46 6.82
N HIS A 104 1.84 -2.71 7.50
CA HIS A 104 2.35 -1.85 8.56
C HIS A 104 3.78 -1.45 8.24
N PHE A 105 4.06 -0.16 8.36
CA PHE A 105 5.38 0.41 8.05
C PHE A 105 5.92 1.20 9.23
N THR A 106 7.21 1.06 9.52
CA THR A 106 7.90 1.87 10.52
C THR A 106 8.79 2.87 9.80
N LEU A 107 8.58 4.16 10.03
CA LEU A 107 9.38 5.23 9.44
C LEU A 107 10.53 5.60 10.38
N GLU A 108 11.72 5.73 9.82
CA GLU A 108 12.88 6.23 10.55
C GLU A 108 12.81 7.75 10.68
N PRO A 109 13.17 8.33 11.84
CA PRO A 109 13.27 9.78 11.97
C PRO A 109 14.40 10.31 11.08
N ALA A 110 14.22 11.50 10.52
CA ALA A 110 15.26 12.16 9.74
C ALA A 110 16.52 12.36 10.60
N ARG A 111 17.71 12.15 10.01
CA ARG A 111 18.98 12.22 10.75
C ARG A 111 19.17 13.55 11.48
N GLU A 112 18.74 14.64 10.87
CA GLU A 112 18.78 16.00 11.42
C GLU A 112 17.93 16.17 12.69
N VAL A 113 16.81 15.45 12.80
CA VAL A 113 15.93 15.45 13.97
C VAL A 113 16.50 14.57 15.08
N SER A 114 17.19 13.50 14.71
CA SER A 114 17.73 12.51 15.66
C SER A 114 19.10 12.85 16.24
N GLN A 115 19.92 13.67 15.55
CA GLN A 115 21.29 13.99 15.95
C GLN A 115 21.40 15.38 16.56
N ASP A 116 22.35 15.55 17.48
CA ASP A 116 22.75 16.89 17.93
C ASP A 116 23.25 17.71 16.74
N ARG A 117 22.76 18.95 16.62
CA ARG A 117 23.04 19.82 15.47
C ARG A 117 24.54 20.01 15.24
N GLY A 118 25.33 20.15 16.30
CA GLY A 118 26.79 20.34 16.19
C GLY A 118 27.49 19.12 15.61
N ALA A 119 27.05 17.92 16.00
CA ALA A 119 27.59 16.66 15.48
C ALA A 119 27.25 16.45 13.99
N PHE A 120 26.02 16.79 13.58
CA PHE A 120 25.60 16.70 12.17
C PHE A 120 26.38 17.67 11.28
N GLU A 121 26.52 18.93 11.70
CA GLU A 121 27.26 19.97 10.99
C GLU A 121 28.75 19.60 10.83
N ALA A 122 29.39 19.09 11.89
CA ALA A 122 30.77 18.62 11.84
C ALA A 122 30.97 17.51 10.79
N GLY A 123 30.07 16.53 10.74
CA GLY A 123 30.12 15.45 9.76
C GLY A 123 29.90 15.91 8.32
N LEU A 124 29.10 16.97 8.11
CA LEU A 124 28.92 17.61 6.80
C LEU A 124 30.20 18.30 6.31
N ILE A 125 30.86 19.06 7.20
CA ILE A 125 32.11 19.76 6.91
C ILE A 125 33.22 18.76 6.54
N GLU A 126 33.34 17.67 7.31
CA GLU A 126 34.34 16.63 7.06
C GLU A 126 34.16 15.98 5.68
N ARG A 127 32.93 15.57 5.34
CA ARG A 127 32.62 14.99 4.02
C ARG A 127 32.89 15.96 2.88
N ALA A 128 32.55 17.24 3.04
CA ALA A 128 32.82 18.27 2.04
C ALA A 128 34.33 18.49 1.84
N GLY A 129 35.11 18.47 2.92
CA GLY A 129 36.57 18.53 2.87
C GLY A 129 37.19 17.33 2.14
N ALA A 130 36.72 16.12 2.43
CA ALA A 130 37.15 14.89 1.77
C ALA A 130 36.79 14.86 0.27
N LEU A 131 35.63 15.41 -0.12
CA LEU A 131 35.27 15.55 -1.53
C LEU A 131 36.16 16.58 -2.23
N ARG A 132 36.42 17.72 -1.57
CA ARG A 132 37.31 18.76 -2.09
C ARG A 132 38.72 18.23 -2.33
N SER A 133 39.27 17.45 -1.42
CA SER A 133 40.62 16.89 -1.58
C SER A 133 40.71 15.92 -2.76
N ARG A 134 39.67 15.11 -3.02
CA ARG A 134 39.58 14.24 -4.20
C ARG A 134 39.57 15.02 -5.52
N LEU A 135 38.85 16.14 -5.56
CA LEU A 135 38.77 16.99 -6.76
C LEU A 135 40.01 17.88 -6.96
N ALA A 136 40.73 18.18 -5.88
CA ALA A 136 41.94 18.99 -5.91
C ALA A 136 43.19 18.22 -6.37
N VAL A 137 43.12 16.90 -6.51
CA VAL A 137 44.19 16.12 -7.16
C VAL A 137 44.20 16.51 -8.65
N PRO A 138 45.27 17.15 -9.16
CA PRO A 138 45.37 17.47 -10.57
C PRO A 138 45.26 16.17 -11.37
N HIS A 139 44.41 16.15 -12.39
CA HIS A 139 44.44 15.11 -13.41
C HIS A 139 45.75 15.30 -14.19
N ALA A 140 46.87 14.85 -13.63
CA ALA A 140 48.17 14.89 -14.26
C ALA A 140 48.27 13.73 -15.26
N GLY A 141 48.11 14.07 -16.54
CA GLY A 141 48.42 13.21 -17.71
C GLY A 141 47.26 12.28 -18.13
N GLY A 142 46.96 12.07 -19.41
CA GLY A 142 47.58 12.46 -20.68
C GLY A 142 46.49 12.62 -21.74
N GLU A 143 46.70 13.51 -22.70
CA GLU A 143 46.96 13.18 -24.12
C GLU A 143 45.69 12.79 -24.90
#